data_AF-A0A521I9J8-F1
#
_entry.id   AF-A0A521I9J8-F1
#
_cell.length_a   1.000
_cell.length_b   1.000
_cell.length_c   1.000
_cell.angle_alpha   90.00
_cell.angle_beta   90.00
_cell.angle_gamma   90.00
#
_symmetry.space_group_name_H-M   'P 1'
#
loop_
_entity.id
_entity.type
_entity.pdbx_description
1 polymer ?
#
loop_
_entity_poly.entity_id
_entity_poly.type
_entity_poly.pdbx_seq_one_letter_code
_entity_poly.pdbx_strand_id
1 'polypeptide(L)'
;MDSWHILKFLCQELSRKEADDIGKTIANLKDVSADELALLKRRMLDLLRRPSDIRKIKQSLWKNYAFLRKRFGIESGSVAKPTDERSMTRIAGELLSLEILTARSDVLFGASPIHYRVVRKAHEEEAELDEDLGEAPEKLDT
;
A
#
# COMPACT_ATOMS: atom_id res chain seq x y z
N MET A 1 -3.54 -19.68 13.45
CA MET A 1 -2.35 -19.08 14.11
C MET A 1 -1.38 -18.42 13.11
N ASP A 2 -1.47 -18.71 11.81
CA ASP A 2 -0.48 -18.25 10.83
C ASP A 2 -0.64 -16.79 10.37
N SER A 3 -1.87 -16.25 10.36
CA SER A 3 -2.13 -14.90 9.86
C SER A 3 -1.39 -13.81 10.64
N TRP A 4 -1.31 -13.94 11.97
CA TRP A 4 -0.51 -13.02 12.79
C TRP A 4 0.98 -13.18 12.53
N HIS A 5 1.47 -14.40 12.28
CA HIS A 5 2.88 -14.63 12.01
C HIS A 5 3.35 -13.84 10.78
N ILE A 6 2.58 -13.87 9.69
CA ILE A 6 2.88 -13.12 8.46
C ILE A 6 2.78 -11.61 8.73
N LEU A 7 1.67 -11.18 9.35
CA LEU A 7 1.40 -9.77 9.60
C LEU A 7 2.44 -9.13 10.53
N LYS A 8 2.90 -9.87 11.53
CA LYS A 8 3.97 -9.47 12.44
C LYS A 8 5.23 -9.09 11.69
N PHE A 9 5.66 -9.89 10.70
CA PHE A 9 6.86 -9.57 9.93
C PHE A 9 6.68 -8.26 9.15
N LEU A 10 5.52 -8.06 8.51
CA LEU A 10 5.23 -6.81 7.81
C LEU A 10 5.26 -5.60 8.75
N CYS A 11 4.65 -5.71 9.93
CA CYS A 11 4.68 -4.67 10.94
C CYS A 11 6.10 -4.41 11.49
N GLN A 12 6.91 -5.46 11.67
CA GLN A 12 8.28 -5.36 12.18
C GLN A 12 9.22 -4.63 11.22
N GLU A 13 9.05 -4.81 9.91
CA GLU A 13 9.80 -4.08 8.87
C GLU A 13 9.55 -2.56 8.95
N LEU A 14 8.35 -2.15 9.38
CA LEU A 14 7.97 -0.75 9.53
C LEU A 14 8.38 -0.18 10.89
N SER A 15 8.08 -0.91 11.97
CA SER A 15 8.34 -0.52 13.35
C SER A 15 8.37 -1.75 14.25
N ARG A 16 9.57 -2.23 14.60
CA ARG A 16 9.74 -3.33 15.56
C ARG A 16 9.08 -3.04 16.91
N LYS A 17 9.24 -1.81 17.43
CA LYS A 17 8.65 -1.40 18.71
C LYS A 17 7.13 -1.55 18.73
N GLU A 18 6.44 -1.04 17.71
CA GLU A 18 4.98 -1.10 17.64
C GLU A 18 4.48 -2.51 17.33
N ALA A 19 5.18 -3.26 16.48
CA ALA A 19 4.83 -4.65 16.20
C ALA A 19 4.92 -5.53 17.45
N ASP A 20 5.96 -5.34 18.28
CA ASP A 20 6.13 -6.08 19.53
C ASP A 20 5.04 -5.71 20.55
N ASP A 21 4.64 -4.43 20.60
CA ASP A 21 3.53 -3.96 21.46
C ASP A 21 2.17 -4.54 21.04
N ILE A 22 1.88 -4.57 19.73
CA ILE A 22 0.68 -5.22 19.19
C ILE A 22 0.71 -6.72 19.51
N GLY A 23 1.86 -7.39 19.34
CA GLY A 23 2.01 -8.80 19.65
C GLY A 23 1.78 -9.14 21.13
N LYS A 24 2.31 -8.31 22.04
CA LYS A 24 2.02 -8.43 23.48
C LYS A 24 0.54 -8.23 23.78
N THR A 25 -0.09 -7.26 23.13
CA THR A 25 -1.54 -7.02 23.27
C THR A 25 -2.33 -8.28 22.89
N ILE A 26 -2.03 -8.86 21.72
CA ILE A 26 -2.70 -10.09 21.23
C ILE A 26 -2.48 -11.26 22.19
N ALA A 27 -1.25 -11.46 22.67
CA ALA A 27 -0.91 -12.58 23.55
C ALA A 27 -1.63 -12.52 24.91
N ASN A 28 -2.04 -11.33 25.34
CA ASN A 28 -2.71 -11.12 26.62
C ASN A 28 -4.25 -11.10 26.51
N LEU A 29 -4.81 -11.21 25.30
CA LEU A 29 -6.26 -11.29 25.12
C LEU A 29 -6.79 -12.63 25.64
N LYS A 30 -7.82 -12.58 26.49
CA LYS A 30 -8.53 -13.76 26.99
C LYS A 30 -9.94 -13.81 26.44
N ASP A 31 -10.73 -12.78 26.71
CA ASP A 31 -12.09 -12.60 26.20
C ASP A 31 -12.09 -11.48 25.16
N VAL A 32 -12.01 -11.84 23.88
CA VAL A 32 -11.90 -10.87 22.78
C VAL A 32 -13.26 -10.27 22.48
N SER A 33 -13.46 -8.99 22.78
CA SER A 33 -14.60 -8.23 22.26
C SER A 33 -14.41 -7.88 20.79
N ALA A 34 -15.52 -7.67 20.07
CA ALA A 34 -15.48 -7.20 18.69
C ALA A 34 -14.75 -5.84 18.57
N ASP A 35 -14.89 -4.98 19.57
CA ASP A 35 -14.27 -3.66 19.62
C ASP A 35 -12.74 -3.74 19.78
N GLU A 36 -12.23 -4.63 20.63
CA GLU A 36 -10.79 -4.85 20.77
C GLU A 36 -10.16 -5.38 19.48
N LEU A 37 -10.85 -6.30 18.80
CA LEU A 37 -10.40 -6.84 17.52
C LEU A 37 -10.39 -5.74 16.44
N ALA A 38 -11.43 -4.90 16.40
CA ALA A 38 -11.50 -3.76 15.49
C ALA A 38 -10.39 -2.74 15.75
N LEU A 39 -10.09 -2.47 17.03
CA LEU A 39 -9.00 -1.59 17.42
C LEU A 39 -7.64 -2.14 17.00
N LEU A 40 -7.38 -3.43 17.22
CA LEU A 40 -6.13 -4.08 16.81
C LEU A 40 -5.96 -4.06 15.30
N LYS A 41 -7.03 -4.38 14.56
CA LYS A 41 -7.04 -4.28 13.10
C LYS A 41 -6.73 -2.86 12.65
N ARG A 42 -7.34 -1.84 13.25
CA ARG A 42 -7.08 -0.44 12.93
C ARG A 42 -5.61 -0.09 13.19
N ARG A 43 -5.06 -0.43 14.35
CA ARG A 43 -3.65 -0.18 14.71
C ARG A 43 -2.68 -0.80 13.70
N MET A 44 -2.92 -2.05 13.30
CA MET A 44 -2.09 -2.74 12.30
C MET A 44 -2.19 -2.05 10.93
N LEU A 45 -3.40 -1.71 10.50
CA LEU A 45 -3.62 -1.03 9.23
C LEU A 45 -2.99 0.37 9.21
N ASP A 46 -3.08 1.13 10.29
CA ASP A 46 -2.46 2.45 10.41
C ASP A 46 -0.94 2.36 10.35
N LEU A 47 -0.35 1.33 10.98
CA LEU A 47 1.07 1.06 10.87
C LEU A 47 1.46 0.71 9.41
N LEU A 48 0.72 -0.18 8.75
CA LEU A 48 0.97 -0.59 7.36
C LEU A 48 0.82 0.55 6.36
N ARG A 49 -0.05 1.52 6.63
CA ARG A 49 -0.27 2.70 5.78
C ARG A 49 0.69 3.84 6.03
N ARG A 50 1.57 3.71 7.02
CA ARG A 50 2.53 4.77 7.35
C ARG A 50 3.43 5.05 6.14
N PRO A 51 3.48 6.29 5.63
CA PRO A 51 4.33 6.62 4.51
C PRO A 51 5.79 6.39 4.88
N SER A 52 6.55 5.84 3.92
CA SER A 52 7.99 5.67 4.09
C SER A 52 8.72 7.01 3.93
N ASP A 53 9.80 7.17 4.69
CA ASP A 53 10.72 8.30 4.55
C ASP A 53 11.44 8.22 3.19
N ILE A 54 11.66 9.37 2.56
CA ILE A 54 12.45 9.52 1.32
C ILE A 54 13.78 8.79 1.41
N ARG A 55 14.48 8.87 2.55
CA ARG A 55 15.75 8.19 2.78
C ARG A 55 15.61 6.67 2.68
N LYS A 56 14.55 6.11 3.28
CA LYS A 56 14.26 4.66 3.20
C LYS A 56 13.93 4.25 1.77
N ILE A 57 13.14 5.06 1.06
CA ILE A 57 12.79 4.82 -0.35
C ILE A 57 14.05 4.79 -1.22
N LYS A 58 14.93 5.80 -1.12
CA LYS A 58 16.20 5.85 -1.86
C LYS A 58 17.09 4.63 -1.58
N GLN A 59 17.20 4.23 -0.32
CA GLN A 59 17.99 3.06 0.07
C GLN A 59 17.39 1.75 -0.48
N SER A 60 16.06 1.58 -0.40
CA SER A 60 15.37 0.41 -0.94
C SER A 60 15.54 0.32 -2.46
N LEU A 61 15.32 1.42 -3.17
CA LEU A 61 15.52 1.53 -4.62
C LEU A 61 16.93 1.10 -5.02
N TRP A 62 17.95 1.64 -4.35
CA TRP A 62 19.35 1.31 -4.67
C TRP A 62 19.71 -0.14 -4.37
N LYS A 63 19.22 -0.71 -3.26
CA LYS A 63 19.44 -2.13 -2.94
C LYS A 63 18.84 -3.03 -4.01
N ASN A 64 17.60 -2.75 -4.42
CA ASN A 64 16.94 -3.50 -5.49
C ASN A 64 17.70 -3.35 -6.81
N TYR A 65 18.08 -2.13 -7.18
CA TYR A 65 18.86 -1.89 -8.40
C TYR A 65 20.20 -2.65 -8.40
N ALA A 66 20.97 -2.57 -7.31
CA ALA A 66 22.25 -3.25 -7.19
C ALA A 66 22.10 -4.78 -7.25
N PHE A 67 21.04 -5.33 -6.65
CA PHE A 67 20.70 -6.74 -6.76
C PHE A 67 20.34 -7.14 -8.18
N LEU A 68 19.48 -6.38 -8.85
CA LEU A 68 19.03 -6.62 -10.22
C LEU A 68 20.21 -6.60 -11.20
N ARG A 69 21.07 -5.59 -11.08
CA ARG A 69 22.30 -5.47 -11.87
C ARG A 69 23.22 -6.67 -11.67
N LYS A 70 23.46 -7.07 -10.41
CA LYS A 70 24.39 -8.16 -10.09
C LYS A 70 23.87 -9.54 -10.50
N ARG A 71 22.57 -9.79 -10.35
CA ARG A 71 21.98 -11.13 -10.54
C ARG A 71 21.43 -11.36 -11.93
N PHE A 72 20.87 -10.34 -12.56
CA PHE A 72 20.15 -10.46 -13.83
C PHE A 72 20.76 -9.59 -14.94
N GLY A 73 21.81 -8.82 -14.66
CA GLY A 73 22.42 -7.92 -15.65
C GLY A 73 21.52 -6.75 -16.07
N ILE A 74 20.44 -6.49 -15.32
CA ILE A 74 19.51 -5.40 -15.62
C ILE A 74 20.14 -4.07 -15.17
N GLU A 75 20.44 -3.21 -16.13
CA GLU A 75 20.99 -1.87 -15.91
C GLU A 75 20.01 -0.78 -16.35
N SER A 76 20.01 0.33 -15.61
CA SER A 76 19.18 1.49 -15.92
C SER A 76 19.98 2.76 -15.73
N GLY A 77 20.11 3.57 -16.78
CA GLY A 77 20.81 4.84 -16.74
C GLY A 77 20.11 5.93 -15.92
N SER A 78 18.83 5.72 -15.56
CA SER A 78 18.06 6.68 -14.77
C SER A 78 18.31 6.58 -13.27
N VAL A 79 18.77 5.43 -12.77
CA VAL A 79 18.94 5.18 -11.33
C VAL A 79 20.23 5.81 -10.84
N ALA A 80 20.10 6.73 -9.88
CA ALA A 80 21.24 7.42 -9.31
C ALA A 80 21.54 6.95 -7.87
N LYS A 81 22.68 7.35 -7.28
CA LYS A 81 23.15 6.87 -5.95
C LYS A 81 22.36 7.45 -4.77
N PRO A 82 22.10 6.72 -3.68
CA PRO A 82 21.27 7.20 -2.55
C PRO A 82 21.64 8.58 -1.97
N THR A 83 22.91 8.96 -2.08
CA THR A 83 23.47 10.24 -1.63
C THR A 83 23.02 11.44 -2.47
N ASP A 84 22.55 11.23 -3.69
CA ASP A 84 22.24 12.32 -4.60
C ASP A 84 20.89 12.95 -4.24
N GLU A 85 20.81 14.27 -4.33
CA GLU A 85 19.59 15.04 -4.08
C GLU A 85 18.62 14.92 -5.26
N ARG A 86 17.36 14.60 -4.94
CA ARG A 86 16.29 14.34 -5.93
C ARG A 86 14.92 14.57 -5.31
N SER A 87 14.00 15.08 -6.12
CA SER A 87 12.58 15.21 -5.77
C SER A 87 11.87 13.85 -5.76
N MET A 88 10.72 13.77 -5.10
CA MET A 88 9.87 12.57 -5.09
C MET A 88 9.47 12.15 -6.50
N THR A 89 9.15 13.11 -7.38
CA THR A 89 8.81 12.86 -8.78
C THR A 89 9.93 12.12 -9.51
N ARG A 90 11.19 12.52 -9.28
CA ARG A 90 12.34 11.86 -9.89
C ARG A 90 12.52 10.43 -9.35
N ILE A 91 12.37 10.24 -8.05
CA ILE A 91 12.44 8.91 -7.43
C ILE A 91 11.33 7.99 -7.97
N ALA A 92 10.11 8.51 -8.13
CA ALA A 92 9.00 7.77 -8.73
C ALA A 92 9.30 7.36 -10.18
N GLY A 93 9.91 8.25 -10.97
CA GLY A 93 10.37 7.93 -12.32
C GLY A 93 11.44 6.83 -12.36
N GLU A 94 12.37 6.82 -11.39
CA GLU A 94 13.37 5.75 -11.26
C GLU A 94 12.75 4.40 -10.88
N LEU A 95 11.78 4.39 -9.97
CA LEU A 95 11.03 3.19 -9.60
C LEU A 95 10.28 2.61 -10.81
N LEU A 96 9.54 3.46 -11.53
CA LEU A 96 8.77 3.07 -12.70
C LEU A 96 9.69 2.52 -13.82
N SER A 97 10.84 3.16 -14.03
CA SER A 97 11.85 2.70 -15.00
C SER A 97 12.32 1.27 -14.69
N LEU A 98 12.63 0.97 -13.43
CA LEU A 98 13.03 -0.38 -13.02
C LEU A 98 11.89 -1.38 -13.11
N GLU A 99 10.68 -0.99 -12.73
CA GLU A 99 9.49 -1.84 -12.84
C GLU A 99 9.22 -2.25 -14.29
N ILE A 100 9.31 -1.32 -15.23
CA ILE A 100 9.16 -1.61 -16.68
C ILE A 100 10.28 -2.55 -17.17
N LEU A 101 11.53 -2.31 -16.77
CA LEU A 101 12.67 -3.12 -17.20
C LEU A 101 12.60 -4.56 -16.69
N THR A 102 12.25 -4.71 -15.42
CA THR A 102 12.11 -6.02 -14.77
C THR A 102 10.92 -6.80 -15.31
N ALA A 103 9.77 -6.14 -15.52
CA ALA A 103 8.61 -6.76 -16.15
C ALA A 103 8.92 -7.29 -17.56
N ARG A 104 9.72 -6.57 -18.35
CA ARG A 104 10.17 -7.02 -19.68
C ARG A 104 11.15 -8.20 -19.64
N SER A 105 11.82 -8.37 -18.51
CA SER A 105 12.85 -9.40 -18.32
C SER A 105 12.33 -10.62 -17.57
N ASP A 106 11.02 -10.70 -17.32
CA ASP A 106 10.37 -11.72 -16.50
C ASP A 106 10.98 -11.86 -15.08
N VAL A 107 11.41 -10.72 -14.52
CA VAL A 107 11.96 -10.62 -13.16
C VAL A 107 11.01 -9.81 -12.28
N LEU A 108 10.79 -10.26 -11.04
CA LEU A 108 9.97 -9.54 -10.09
C LEU A 108 10.71 -8.33 -9.50
N PHE A 109 10.06 -7.16 -9.49
CA PHE A 109 10.55 -5.98 -8.79
C PHE A 109 9.96 -5.87 -7.38
N GLY A 110 10.77 -6.16 -6.37
CA GLY A 110 10.35 -6.19 -4.95
C GLY A 110 10.12 -4.83 -4.29
N ALA A 111 10.09 -3.72 -5.05
CA ALA A 111 9.93 -2.37 -4.52
C ALA A 111 8.80 -1.58 -5.21
N SER A 112 7.85 -2.26 -5.85
CA SER A 112 6.70 -1.60 -6.47
C SER A 112 5.86 -0.87 -5.40
N PRO A 113 5.50 0.40 -5.63
CA PRO A 113 4.71 1.18 -4.68
C PRO A 113 3.30 0.60 -4.52
N ILE A 114 2.73 0.71 -3.31
CA ILE A 114 1.33 0.34 -3.09
C ILE A 114 0.43 1.38 -3.75
N HIS A 115 -0.26 0.97 -4.81
CA HIS A 115 -1.31 1.77 -5.43
C HIS A 115 -2.57 1.75 -4.55
N TYR A 116 -2.79 2.81 -3.79
CA TYR A 116 -4.05 2.99 -3.09
C TYR A 116 -5.14 3.28 -4.12
N ARG A 117 -6.02 2.30 -4.37
CA ARG A 117 -7.33 2.62 -4.96
C ARG A 117 -8.08 3.43 -3.93
N VAL A 118 -8.30 4.71 -4.23
CA VAL A 118 -9.31 5.49 -3.52
C VAL A 118 -10.62 4.74 -3.77
N VAL A 119 -11.14 4.08 -2.73
CA VAL A 119 -12.50 3.60 -2.75
C VAL A 119 -13.32 4.88 -2.77
N ARG A 120 -13.71 5.34 -3.96
CA ARG A 120 -14.82 6.28 -4.06
C ARG A 120 -15.96 5.56 -3.35
N LYS A 121 -16.38 6.10 -2.20
CA LYS A 121 -17.65 5.72 -1.62
C LYS A 121 -18.65 5.96 -2.73
N ALA A 122 -19.16 4.89 -3.33
CA ALA A 122 -20.39 4.95 -4.09
C ALA A 122 -21.46 5.30 -3.06
N HIS A 123 -21.62 6.58 -2.79
CA HIS A 123 -22.62 7.13 -1.91
C HIS A 123 -23.04 8.45 -2.55
N GLU A 124 -24.35 8.62 -2.71
CA GLU A 124 -25.10 9.86 -2.96
C GLU A 124 -25.56 10.13 -4.41
N GLU A 125 -24.80 9.84 -5.47
CA GLU A 125 -25.27 10.15 -6.86
C GLU A 125 -26.41 9.24 -7.38
N GLU A 126 -26.47 7.97 -6.95
CA GLU A 126 -27.58 7.07 -7.35
C GLU A 126 -28.91 7.42 -6.65
N ALA A 127 -28.89 8.16 -5.53
CA ALA A 127 -30.10 8.51 -4.78
C ALA A 127 -30.77 9.80 -5.32
N GLU A 128 -30.00 10.76 -5.81
CA GLU A 128 -30.55 12.00 -6.43
C GLU A 128 -31.14 11.75 -7.83
N LEU A 129 -30.66 10.74 -8.56
CA LEU A 129 -31.19 10.38 -9.88
C LEU A 129 -32.52 9.61 -9.82
N ASP A 130 -32.76 8.84 -8.74
CA ASP A 130 -34.00 8.08 -8.56
C ASP A 130 -35.17 8.95 -8.04
N GLU A 131 -34.90 10.04 -7.31
CA GLU A 131 -35.95 10.98 -6.86
C GLU A 131 -36.53 11.84 -8.02
N ASP A 132 -35.75 12.12 -9.07
CA ASP A 132 -36.17 12.96 -10.21
C ASP A 132 -36.90 12.18 -11.33
N LEU A 133 -36.92 10.84 -11.24
CA LEU A 133 -37.61 9.95 -12.20
C LEU A 133 -38.98 9.44 -11.69
N GLY A 134 -39.44 9.93 -10.54
CA GLY A 134 -40.60 9.41 -9.80
C GLY A 134 -42.00 9.90 -10.21
N GLU A 135 -42.16 10.90 -11.09
CA GLU A 135 -43.48 11.36 -11.52
C GLU A 135 -43.64 11.30 -13.05
N ALA A 136 -44.03 10.13 -13.56
CA ALA A 136 -44.64 10.02 -14.88
C ALA A 136 -46.14 10.39 -14.77
N PRO A 137 -46.67 11.25 -15.67
CA PRO A 137 -48.02 11.77 -15.55
C PRO A 137 -49.08 10.69 -15.77
N GLU A 138 -50.12 10.78 -14.94
CA GLU A 138 -51.34 9.98 -14.96
C GLU A 138 -51.96 9.93 -16.37
N LYS A 139 -52.29 8.72 -16.84
CA LYS A 139 -52.85 8.47 -18.17
C LYS A 139 -54.19 9.20 -18.31
N LEU A 140 -54.34 10.00 -19.36
CA LEU A 140 -55.64 10.47 -19.82
C LEU A 140 -56.44 9.27 -20.36
N ASP A 141 -57.50 8.89 -19.66
CA ASP A 141 -58.55 8.03 -20.20
C ASP A 141 -59.45 8.83 -21.16
N THR A 142 -59.78 8.18 -22.27
CA THR A 142 -60.66 8.59 -23.39
C THR A 142 -62.01 9.14 -22.99
#